data_AF-A0A6M1ZA74-F1
#
_entry.id   AF-A0A6M1ZA74-F1
#
_cell.length_a   1.000
_cell.length_b   1.000
_cell.length_c   1.000
_cell.angle_alpha   90.00
_cell.angle_beta   90.00
_cell.angle_gamma   90.00
#
_symmetry.space_group_name_H-M   'P 1'
#
loop_
_entity.id
_entity.type
_entity.pdbx_description
1 polymer ?
#
loop_
_entity_poly.entity_id
_entity_poly.type
_entity_poly.pdbx_seq_one_letter_code
_entity_poly.pdbx_strand_id
1 'polypeptide(L)'
;MFFPYSGFHMEYIRQNWLISFNIICLTSWIYLLFFTPSLFAIIMLTIGAGFGGVTYYFGYKKRGTAWLSWILVIRAISLIITFCQIIYLIFSHKLNTYLITLASVTGKSAWTVEALWLFGIAMSIYYWVWSFQLRKVNKLSKEKDN
;
A
#
# COMPACT_ATOMS: atom_id res chain seq x y z
N MET A 1 27.70 9.60 -11.09
CA MET A 1 28.03 8.82 -9.88
C MET A 1 27.02 9.15 -8.80
N PHE A 2 26.00 8.31 -8.59
CA PHE A 2 25.09 8.47 -7.45
C PHE A 2 25.73 7.81 -6.25
N PHE A 3 26.14 8.58 -5.25
CA PHE A 3 26.66 8.05 -3.99
C PHE A 3 25.54 7.31 -3.26
N PRO A 4 25.51 5.97 -3.22
CA PRO A 4 24.36 5.22 -2.69
C PRO A 4 24.27 5.27 -1.16
N TYR A 5 25.13 6.06 -0.50
CA TYR A 5 25.41 5.96 0.93
C TYR A 5 25.61 7.31 1.64
N SER A 6 25.19 8.42 1.04
CA SER A 6 25.12 9.69 1.77
C SER A 6 23.90 9.67 2.71
N GLY A 7 23.99 10.33 3.87
CA GLY A 7 22.84 10.49 4.78
C GLY A 7 21.61 11.08 4.08
N PHE A 8 21.85 11.92 3.06
CA PHE A 8 20.82 12.48 2.18
C PHE A 8 20.04 11.41 1.40
N HIS A 9 20.71 10.41 0.82
CA HIS A 9 20.03 9.34 0.09
C HIS A 9 19.15 8.47 0.99
N MET A 10 19.61 8.20 2.22
CA MET A 10 18.83 7.43 3.20
C MET A 10 17.57 8.19 3.64
N GLU A 11 17.68 9.50 3.86
CA GLU A 11 16.55 10.34 4.24
C GLU A 11 15.53 10.44 3.11
N TYR A 12 15.98 10.57 1.86
CA TYR A 12 15.11 10.55 0.68
C TYR A 12 14.30 9.24 0.56
N ILE A 13 14.92 8.08 0.80
CA ILE A 13 14.23 6.79 0.80
C ILE A 13 13.15 6.74 1.89
N ARG A 14 13.47 7.22 3.09
CA ARG A 14 12.51 7.26 4.21
C ARG A 14 11.33 8.17 3.93
N GLN A 15 11.58 9.36 3.36
CA GLN A 15 10.54 10.32 3.01
C GLN A 15 9.60 9.77 1.95
N ASN A 16 10.13 9.22 0.85
CA ASN A 16 9.28 8.65 -0.20
C ASN A 16 8.48 7.45 0.29
N TRP A 17 9.07 6.60 1.13
CA TRP A 17 8.34 5.52 1.78
C TRP A 17 7.19 6.05 2.64
N LEU A 18 7.42 7.08 3.45
CA LEU A 18 6.39 7.70 4.30
C LEU A 18 5.27 8.37 3.48
N ILE A 19 5.63 9.06 2.40
CA ILE A 19 4.68 9.67 1.47
C ILE A 19 3.82 8.58 0.83
N SER A 20 4.45 7.50 0.33
CA SER A 20 3.74 6.36 -0.26
C SER A 20 2.75 5.75 0.73
N PHE A 21 3.17 5.61 1.98
CA PHE A 21 2.33 5.10 3.06
C PHE A 21 1.12 6.00 3.32
N ASN A 22 1.35 7.31 3.48
CA ASN A 22 0.29 8.28 3.69
C ASN A 22 -0.71 8.30 2.53
N ILE A 23 -0.24 8.24 1.28
CA ILE A 23 -1.12 8.16 0.11
C ILE A 23 -1.98 6.90 0.16
N ILE A 24 -1.42 5.72 0.46
CA ILE A 24 -2.22 4.49 0.59
C ILE A 24 -3.27 4.61 1.69
N CYS A 25 -2.89 5.15 2.86
CA CYS A 25 -3.83 5.37 3.96
C CYS A 25 -4.94 6.34 3.56
N LEU A 26 -4.61 7.49 2.96
CA LEU A 26 -5.57 8.48 2.47
C LEU A 26 -6.49 7.91 1.39
N THR A 27 -5.96 7.13 0.45
CA THR A 27 -6.75 6.51 -0.62
C THR A 27 -7.72 5.48 -0.05
N SER A 28 -7.26 4.69 0.92
CA SER A 28 -8.11 3.72 1.63
C SER A 28 -9.19 4.43 2.47
N TRP A 29 -8.85 5.57 3.08
CA TRP A 29 -9.78 6.44 3.79
C TRP A 29 -10.88 7.00 2.88
N ILE A 30 -10.49 7.57 1.76
CA ILE A 30 -11.41 8.10 0.74
C ILE A 30 -12.29 6.96 0.22
N TYR A 31 -11.72 5.79 -0.07
CA TYR A 31 -12.50 4.64 -0.51
C TYR A 31 -13.56 4.24 0.53
N LEU A 32 -13.17 4.08 1.80
CA LEU A 32 -14.11 3.71 2.86
C LEU A 32 -15.22 4.74 3.06
N LEU A 33 -14.89 6.04 3.08
CA LEU A 33 -15.86 7.13 3.28
C LEU A 33 -16.83 7.32 2.12
N PHE A 34 -16.35 7.21 0.87
CA PHE A 34 -17.18 7.44 -0.31
C PHE A 34 -17.97 6.21 -0.74
N PHE A 35 -17.54 4.99 -0.39
CA PHE A 35 -18.13 3.75 -0.89
C PHE A 35 -18.94 2.99 0.17
N THR A 36 -18.75 3.25 1.47
CA THR A 36 -19.50 2.57 2.54
C THR A 36 -19.53 3.44 3.82
N PRO A 37 -20.51 4.34 4.01
CA PRO A 37 -20.71 5.02 5.28
C PRO A 37 -21.39 4.05 6.26
N SER A 38 -20.61 3.15 6.86
CA SER A 38 -21.10 2.13 7.78
C SER A 38 -20.19 1.96 8.98
N LEU A 39 -20.71 1.36 10.05
CA LEU A 39 -19.95 1.04 11.26
C LEU A 39 -18.70 0.18 10.94
N PHE A 40 -18.81 -0.66 9.90
CA PHE A 40 -17.71 -1.44 9.33
C PHE A 40 -16.59 -0.54 8.77
N ALA A 41 -16.92 0.56 8.11
CA ALA A 41 -15.90 1.50 7.63
C ALA A 41 -15.15 2.16 8.79
N ILE A 42 -15.82 2.54 9.87
CA ILE A 42 -15.17 3.11 11.07
C ILE A 42 -14.19 2.11 11.70
N ILE A 43 -14.59 0.83 11.81
CA ILE A 43 -13.72 -0.24 12.32
C ILE A 43 -12.50 -0.42 11.40
N MET A 44 -12.71 -0.47 10.09
CA MET A 44 -11.63 -0.60 9.11
C MET A 44 -10.69 0.61 9.12
N LEU A 45 -11.21 1.83 9.30
CA LEU A 45 -10.42 3.05 9.47
C LEU A 45 -9.54 2.98 10.72
N THR A 46 -10.08 2.48 11.83
CA THR A 46 -9.35 2.33 13.09
C THR A 46 -8.21 1.32 12.97
N ILE A 47 -8.47 0.16 12.35
CA ILE A 47 -7.45 -0.85 12.07
C ILE A 47 -6.38 -0.29 11.13
N GLY A 48 -6.80 0.41 10.07
CA GLY A 48 -5.89 1.04 9.10
C GLY A 48 -4.97 2.10 9.74
N ALA A 49 -5.51 2.95 10.61
CA ALA A 49 -4.74 3.96 11.34
C ALA A 49 -3.81 3.33 12.41
N GLY A 50 -4.25 2.27 13.09
CA GLY A 50 -3.41 1.51 14.02
C GLY A 50 -2.24 0.83 13.32
N PHE A 51 -2.51 0.14 12.22
CA PHE A 51 -1.46 -0.43 11.35
C PHE A 51 -0.56 0.67 10.77
N GLY A 52 -1.19 1.80 10.43
CA GLY A 52 -0.64 3.15 10.25
C GLY A 52 0.56 3.46 11.15
N GLY A 53 0.23 3.69 12.42
CA GLY A 53 1.17 4.09 13.46
C GLY A 53 2.25 3.04 13.75
N VAL A 54 1.88 1.75 13.76
CA VAL A 54 2.83 0.65 13.98
C VAL A 54 3.89 0.62 12.88
N THR A 55 3.45 0.74 11.63
CA THR A 55 4.33 0.72 10.46
C THR A 55 5.27 1.92 10.46
N TYR A 56 4.77 3.12 10.76
CA TYR A 56 5.61 4.32 10.96
C TYR A 56 6.64 4.12 12.08
N TYR A 57 6.21 3.65 13.25
CA TYR A 57 7.07 3.48 14.41
C TYR A 57 8.22 2.50 14.13
N PHE A 58 7.92 1.32 13.58
CA PHE A 58 8.94 0.31 13.30
C PHE A 58 9.76 0.64 12.05
N GLY A 59 9.14 1.10 10.96
CA GLY A 59 9.85 1.38 9.71
C GLY A 59 10.72 2.64 9.76
N TYR A 60 10.15 3.74 10.27
CA TYR A 60 10.78 5.06 10.29
C TYR A 60 11.59 5.30 11.58
N LYS A 61 10.96 5.19 12.76
CA LYS A 61 11.56 5.60 14.03
C LYS A 61 12.54 4.56 14.62
N LYS A 62 12.16 3.29 14.67
CA LYS A 62 12.96 2.19 15.29
C LYS A 62 13.78 1.37 14.29
N ARG A 63 13.71 1.66 12.98
CA ARG A 63 14.48 0.98 11.92
C ARG A 63 14.37 -0.56 11.94
N GLY A 64 13.19 -1.08 12.29
CA GLY A 64 12.87 -2.50 12.44
C GLY A 64 12.79 -3.24 11.10
N THR A 65 13.81 -4.04 10.78
CA THR A 65 13.90 -4.81 9.53
C THR A 65 13.02 -6.06 9.49
N ALA A 66 12.80 -6.73 10.63
CA ALA A 66 11.94 -7.92 10.73
C ALA A 66 10.48 -7.58 10.42
N TRP A 67 9.95 -6.51 11.02
CA TRP A 67 8.60 -6.02 10.74
C TRP A 67 8.40 -5.64 9.27
N LEU A 68 9.34 -4.89 8.68
CA LEU A 68 9.31 -4.56 7.25
C LEU A 68 9.32 -5.82 6.37
N SER A 69 10.02 -6.88 6.78
CA SER A 69 10.03 -8.15 6.04
C SER A 69 8.65 -8.81 6.04
N TRP A 70 7.97 -8.85 7.20
CA TRP A 70 6.60 -9.36 7.30
C TRP A 70 5.62 -8.56 6.44
N ILE A 71 5.70 -7.23 6.48
CA ILE A 71 4.86 -6.36 5.62
C ILE A 71 5.09 -6.67 4.14
N LEU A 72 6.34 -6.82 3.71
CA LEU A 72 6.68 -7.14 2.32
C LEU A 72 6.11 -8.50 1.88
N VAL A 73 6.16 -9.52 2.75
CA VAL A 73 5.58 -10.85 2.48
C VAL A 73 4.07 -10.76 2.34
N ILE A 74 3.39 -10.14 3.31
CA ILE A 74 1.92 -9.97 3.28
C ILE A 74 1.50 -9.20 2.02
N ARG A 75 2.24 -8.15 1.66
CA ARG A 75 1.95 -7.34 0.47
C ARG A 75 2.20 -8.11 -0.83
N ALA A 76 3.26 -8.93 -0.90
CA ALA A 76 3.51 -9.79 -2.06
C ALA A 76 2.37 -10.79 -2.27
N ILE A 77 1.92 -11.47 -1.20
CA ILE A 77 0.78 -12.39 -1.25
C ILE A 77 -0.49 -11.65 -1.72
N SER A 78 -0.76 -10.48 -1.15
CA SER A 78 -1.91 -9.65 -1.56
C SER A 78 -1.88 -9.29 -3.04
N LEU A 79 -0.73 -8.88 -3.58
CA LEU A 79 -0.59 -8.55 -5.00
C LEU A 79 -0.80 -9.76 -5.91
N ILE A 80 -0.26 -10.94 -5.52
CA ILE A 80 -0.47 -12.19 -6.26
C ILE A 80 -1.95 -12.54 -6.32
N ILE A 81 -2.67 -12.46 -5.19
CA ILE A 81 -4.11 -12.74 -5.14
C ILE A 81 -4.87 -11.77 -6.05
N THR A 82 -4.58 -10.46 -5.98
CA THR A 82 -5.21 -9.46 -6.86
C THR A 82 -4.94 -9.75 -8.34
N PHE A 83 -3.71 -10.14 -8.70
CA PHE A 83 -3.35 -10.47 -10.07
C PHE A 83 -4.09 -11.72 -10.58
N CYS A 84 -4.15 -12.79 -9.77
CA CYS A 84 -4.93 -13.98 -10.09
C CYS A 84 -6.42 -13.67 -10.23
N GLN A 85 -6.97 -12.79 -9.39
CA GLN A 85 -8.36 -12.35 -9.48
C GLN A 85 -8.64 -11.57 -10.77
N ILE A 86 -7.74 -10.67 -11.17
CA ILE A 86 -7.83 -9.95 -12.45
C ILE A 86 -7.88 -10.94 -13.61
N ILE A 87 -6.92 -11.87 -13.66
CA ILE A 87 -6.83 -12.91 -14.69
C ILE A 87 -8.15 -13.70 -14.76
N TYR A 88 -8.64 -14.18 -13.61
CA TYR A 88 -9.90 -14.91 -13.53
C TYR A 88 -11.09 -14.10 -14.07
N LEU A 89 -11.20 -12.82 -13.70
CA LEU A 89 -12.29 -11.95 -14.17
C LEU A 89 -12.24 -11.69 -15.68
N ILE A 90 -11.04 -11.58 -16.25
CA ILE A 90 -10.84 -11.44 -17.70
C ILE A 90 -11.24 -12.73 -18.42
N PHE A 91 -10.70 -13.88 -18.01
CA PHE A 91 -10.96 -15.18 -18.66
C PHE A 91 -12.42 -15.64 -18.51
N SER A 92 -13.10 -15.25 -17.43
CA SER A 92 -14.52 -15.55 -17.25
C SER A 92 -15.45 -14.56 -17.95
N HIS A 93 -14.92 -13.56 -18.67
CA HIS A 93 -15.69 -12.46 -19.29
C HIS A 93 -16.59 -11.68 -18.30
N LYS A 94 -16.31 -11.78 -17.00
CA LYS A 94 -17.12 -11.16 -15.92
C LYS A 94 -16.57 -9.83 -15.43
N LEU A 95 -15.44 -9.36 -15.96
CA LEU A 95 -14.82 -8.11 -15.53
C LEU A 95 -15.78 -6.92 -15.64
N ASN A 96 -16.48 -6.78 -16.78
CA ASN A 96 -17.42 -5.67 -16.98
C ASN A 96 -18.62 -5.76 -16.02
N THR A 97 -19.21 -6.95 -15.86
CA THR A 97 -20.30 -7.19 -14.90
C THR A 97 -19.86 -6.89 -13.46
N TYR A 98 -18.63 -7.24 -13.09
CA TYR A 98 -18.05 -6.94 -11.78
C TYR A 98 -17.93 -5.42 -11.56
N LEU A 99 -17.36 -4.70 -12.54
CA LEU A 99 -17.22 -3.24 -12.48
C LEU A 99 -18.58 -2.53 -12.42
N ILE A 100 -19.57 -2.98 -13.20
CA ILE A 100 -20.95 -2.46 -13.17
C ILE A 100 -21.62 -2.74 -11.83
N THR A 101 -21.42 -3.94 -11.27
CA THR A 101 -21.99 -4.30 -9.96
C THR A 101 -21.39 -3.42 -8.86
N LEU A 102 -20.07 -3.25 -8.83
CA LEU A 102 -19.41 -2.34 -7.89
C LEU A 102 -19.90 -0.89 -8.07
N ALA A 103 -19.99 -0.42 -9.31
CA ALA A 103 -20.52 0.89 -9.65
C ALA A 103 -21.95 1.09 -9.11
N SER A 104 -22.82 0.09 -9.26
CA SER A 104 -24.20 0.15 -8.75
C SER A 104 -24.28 0.15 -7.23
N VAL A 105 -23.45 -0.64 -6.53
CA VAL A 105 -23.41 -0.70 -5.06
C VAL A 105 -22.94 0.63 -4.47
N THR A 106 -22.12 1.36 -5.23
CA THR A 106 -21.37 2.51 -4.72
C THR A 106 -21.94 3.84 -5.24
N GLY A 107 -22.90 3.78 -6.16
CA GLY A 107 -23.48 4.96 -6.81
C GLY A 107 -22.48 5.74 -7.65
N LYS A 108 -21.37 5.13 -8.06
CA LYS A 108 -20.30 5.75 -8.87
C LYS A 108 -20.30 5.18 -10.28
N SER A 109 -19.71 5.91 -11.23
CA SER A 109 -19.56 5.40 -12.60
C SER A 109 -18.56 4.22 -12.62
N ALA A 110 -18.77 3.25 -13.52
CA ALA A 110 -17.86 2.12 -13.71
C ALA A 110 -16.43 2.59 -14.03
N TRP A 111 -16.29 3.68 -14.78
CA TRP A 111 -15.00 4.28 -15.11
C TRP A 111 -14.27 4.83 -13.87
N THR A 112 -15.01 5.45 -12.93
CA THR A 112 -14.45 5.90 -11.65
C THR A 112 -13.94 4.74 -10.80
N VAL A 113 -14.71 3.63 -10.77
CA VAL A 113 -14.33 2.41 -10.05
C VAL A 113 -13.06 1.80 -10.65
N GLU A 114 -13.00 1.69 -11.97
CA GLU A 114 -11.83 1.17 -12.69
C GLU A 114 -10.58 2.02 -12.45
N ALA A 115 -10.69 3.34 -12.56
CA ALA A 115 -9.59 4.27 -12.31
C ALA A 115 -9.05 4.16 -10.87
N LEU A 116 -9.94 4.08 -9.87
CA LEU A 116 -9.54 3.87 -8.48
C LEU A 116 -8.85 2.53 -8.25
N TRP A 117 -9.32 1.49 -8.94
CA TRP A 117 -8.74 0.16 -8.84
C TRP A 117 -7.32 0.11 -9.42
N LEU A 118 -7.12 0.67 -10.62
CA LEU A 118 -5.80 0.80 -11.26
C LEU A 118 -4.86 1.67 -10.42
N PHE A 119 -5.35 2.79 -9.89
CA PHE A 119 -4.57 3.66 -9.00
C PHE A 119 -4.14 2.92 -7.72
N GLY A 120 -5.04 2.14 -7.12
CA GLY A 120 -4.74 1.32 -5.95
C GLY A 120 -3.63 0.30 -6.21
N ILE A 121 -3.65 -0.38 -7.38
CA ILE A 121 -2.60 -1.33 -7.78
C ILE A 121 -1.27 -0.60 -7.95
N ALA A 122 -1.25 0.52 -8.68
CA ALA A 122 -0.04 1.31 -8.91
C ALA A 122 0.59 1.79 -7.60
N MET A 123 -0.22 2.34 -6.69
CA MET A 123 0.24 2.78 -5.36
C MET A 123 0.74 1.61 -4.50
N SER A 124 0.10 0.44 -4.58
CA SER A 124 0.55 -0.75 -3.85
C SER A 124 1.92 -1.23 -4.32
N ILE A 125 2.18 -1.23 -5.63
CA ILE A 125 3.51 -1.55 -6.20
C ILE A 125 4.54 -0.49 -5.77
N TYR A 126 4.19 0.78 -5.86
CA TYR A 126 5.07 1.88 -5.47
C TYR A 126 5.50 1.77 -4.00
N TYR A 127 4.56 1.51 -3.09
CA TYR A 127 4.85 1.30 -1.67
C TYR A 127 5.69 0.04 -1.41
N TRP A 128 5.47 -1.04 -2.17
CA TRP A 128 6.26 -2.27 -2.06
C TRP A 128 7.73 -2.02 -2.40
N VAL A 129 8.00 -1.29 -3.50
CA VAL A 129 9.37 -0.91 -3.91
C VAL A 129 10.06 -0.08 -2.82
N TRP A 130 9.41 0.97 -2.32
CA TRP A 130 9.99 1.82 -1.28
C TRP A 130 10.17 1.10 0.05
N SER A 131 9.28 0.17 0.41
CA SER A 131 9.43 -0.66 1.61
C SER A 131 10.64 -1.58 1.52
N PHE A 132 10.93 -2.11 0.32
CA PHE A 132 12.13 -2.91 0.08
C PHE A 132 13.40 -2.06 0.19
N GLN A 133 13.42 -0.87 -0.42
CA GLN A 133 14.53 0.06 -0.31
C GLN A 133 14.77 0.50 1.15
N LEU A 134 13.70 0.82 1.89
CA LEU A 134 13.78 1.17 3.30
C LEU A 134 14.35 0.02 4.14
N ARG A 135 13.95 -1.23 3.88
CA ARG A 135 14.53 -2.41 4.55
C ARG A 135 16.02 -2.52 4.29
N LYS A 136 16.45 -2.33 3.03
CA LYS A 136 17.88 -2.38 2.64
C LYS A 136 18.68 -1.33 3.43
N VAL A 137 18.19 -0.09 3.47
CA VAL A 137 18.82 1.01 4.22
C VAL A 137 18.84 0.75 5.73
N ASN A 138 17.74 0.26 6.31
CA ASN A 138 17.67 -0.07 7.74
C ASN A 138 18.66 -1.18 8.13
N LYS A 139 18.86 -2.19 7.27
CA LYS A 139 19.84 -3.26 7.51
C LYS A 139 21.26 -2.70 7.53
N LEU A 140 21.61 -1.90 6.52
CA LEU A 140 22.93 -1.28 6.39
C LEU A 140 23.25 -0.31 7.55
N SER A 141 22.25 0.44 8.04
CA SER A 141 22.45 1.31 9.21
C SER A 141 22.78 0.50 10.47
N LYS A 142 22.10 -0.63 10.71
CA LYS A 142 22.38 -1.48 11.88
C LYS A 142 23.76 -2.12 11.83
N GLU A 143 24.24 -2.45 10.63
CA GLU A 143 25.59 -2.99 10.44
C GLU A 143 26.70 -1.96 10.68
N LYS A 144 26.39 -0.65 10.59
CA LYS A 144 27.35 0.44 10.91
C LYS A 144 27.37 0.83 12.39
N ASP A 145 26.27 0.62 13.09
CA ASP A 145 26.13 0.96 14.52
C ASP A 145 26.69 -0.14 15.44
N ASN A 146 27.08 -1.30 14.88
CA ASN A 146 27.72 -2.45 15.55
C ASN A 146 29.21 -2.51 15.20
#